data_AF-A0A198XTI8-F1
#
_entry.id   AF-A0A198XTI8-F1
#
_cell.length_a   1.000
_cell.length_b   1.000
_cell.length_c   1.000
_cell.angle_alpha   90.00
_cell.angle_beta   90.00
_cell.angle_gamma   90.00
#
_symmetry.space_group_name_H-M   'P 1'
#
loop_
_entity.id
_entity.type
_entity.pdbx_description
1 polymer ?
#
loop_
_entity_poly.entity_id
_entity_poly.type
_entity_poly.pdbx_seq_one_letter_code
_entity_poly.pdbx_strand_id
1 'polypeptide(L)' 'MTTYYNEQNNQLAKVNSSKADKDGNIWVEIDGKAPVPMNYDDFIKNFRSMSNEFSRKAR' A
#
# COMPACT_ATOMS: atom_id res chain seq x y z
N MET A 1 2.41 -11.00 -8.31
CA MET A 1 2.58 -9.64 -7.76
C MET A 1 1.31 -8.89 -8.05
N THR A 2 0.65 -8.39 -7.01
CA THR A 2 -0.63 -7.69 -7.11
C THR A 2 -0.37 -6.19 -7.17
N THR A 3 -1.01 -5.48 -8.09
CA THR A 3 -0.86 -4.02 -8.21
C THR A 3 -2.09 -3.34 -7.65
N TYR A 4 -1.88 -2.36 -6.78
CA TYR A 4 -2.89 -1.51 -6.18
C TYR A 4 -2.65 -0.09 -6.65
N TYR A 5 -3.70 0.56 -7.14
CA TYR A 5 -3.64 1.95 -7.57
C TYR A 5 -4.51 2.77 -6.63
N ASN A 6 -3.92 3.85 -6.10
CA ASN A 6 -4.63 4.83 -5.29
C ASN A 6 -4.87 6.08 -6.14
N GLU A 7 -6.07 6.18 -6.70
CA GLU A 7 -6.52 7.31 -7.54
C GLU A 7 -6.45 8.65 -6.82
N GLN A 8 -6.57 8.68 -5.49
CA GLN A 8 -6.61 9.93 -4.74
C GLN A 8 -5.24 10.59 -4.60
N ASN A 9 -4.20 9.79 -4.42
CA ASN A 9 -2.82 10.28 -4.32
C ASN A 9 -2.01 10.04 -5.60
N ASN A 10 -2.66 9.49 -6.64
CA ASN A 10 -2.03 9.04 -7.88
C ASN A 10 -0.82 8.11 -7.63
N GLN A 11 -0.95 7.23 -6.62
CA GLN A 11 0.14 6.34 -6.20
C GLN A 11 -0.10 4.92 -6.69
N LEU A 12 0.96 4.29 -7.20
CA LEU A 12 0.93 2.90 -7.63
C LEU A 12 1.76 2.04 -6.68
N ALA A 13 1.09 1.15 -5.96
CA ALA A 13 1.72 0.18 -5.09
C ALA A 13 1.73 -1.21 -5.73
N LYS A 14 2.89 -1.87 -5.75
CA LYS A 14 3.01 -3.28 -6.13
C LYS A 14 3.32 -4.09 -4.89
N VAL A 15 2.43 -5.02 -4.59
CA VAL A 15 2.51 -5.93 -3.44
C VAL A 15 2.95 -7.30 -3.91
N ASN A 16 4.03 -7.79 -3.32
CA ASN A 16 4.47 -9.17 -3.52
C ASN A 16 4.12 -10.03 -2.30
N SER A 17 2.86 -10.47 -2.24
CA SER A 17 2.38 -11.38 -1.19
C SER A 17 2.94 -12.79 -1.30
N SER A 18 3.42 -13.20 -2.47
CA SER A 18 4.06 -14.50 -2.68
C SER A 18 5.44 -14.62 -2.03
N LYS A 19 6.04 -13.49 -1.61
CA LYS A 19 7.32 -13.43 -0.90
C LYS A 19 7.15 -12.91 0.53
N ALA A 20 6.09 -13.33 1.21
CA ALA A 20 5.95 -13.00 2.63
C ALA A 20 7.16 -13.53 3.40
N ASP A 21 7.72 -12.72 4.30
CA ASP A 21 8.81 -13.16 5.17
C ASP A 21 8.31 -14.11 6.27
N LYS A 22 9.23 -14.58 7.11
CA LYS A 22 8.91 -15.53 8.21
C LYS A 22 7.95 -14.94 9.24
N ASP A 23 7.84 -13.61 9.29
CA ASP A 23 6.97 -12.85 10.19
C ASP A 23 5.63 -12.50 9.51
N GLY A 24 5.44 -12.93 8.25
CA GLY A 24 4.21 -12.69 7.48
C GLY A 24 4.15 -11.30 6.83
N ASN A 25 5.25 -10.53 6.80
CA ASN A 25 5.28 -9.25 6.12
C ASN A 25 5.43 -9.43 4.61
N ILE A 26 4.67 -8.65 3.86
CA ILE A 26 4.72 -8.56 2.41
C ILE A 26 5.70 -7.48 1.96
N TRP A 27 6.25 -7.63 0.76
CA TRP A 27 7.05 -6.57 0.15
C TRP A 27 6.16 -5.63 -0.66
N VAL A 28 6.24 -4.34 -0.36
CA VAL A 28 5.45 -3.30 -1.01
C VAL A 28 6.37 -2.28 -1.67
N GLU A 29 6.26 -2.16 -2.98
CA GLU A 29 6.89 -1.11 -3.80
C GLU A 29 5.87 -0.02 -4.06
N ILE A 30 6.17 1.24 -3.75
CA ILE A 30 5.27 2.37 -4.00
C ILE A 30 5.97 3.35 -4.93
N ASP A 31 5.34 3.71 -6.05
CA ASP A 31 5.85 4.67 -7.04
C ASP A 31 7.26 4.34 -7.55
N GLY A 32 7.57 3.04 -7.69
CA GLY A 32 8.88 2.56 -8.16
C GLY A 32 10.01 2.72 -7.13
N LYS A 33 9.70 3.05 -5.87
CA LYS A 33 10.68 3.08 -4.77
C LYS A 33 11.10 1.68 -4.35
N ALA A 34 12.20 1.60 -3.59
CA ALA A 34 12.67 0.33 -3.03
C ALA A 34 11.53 -0.39 -2.28
N PRO A 35 11.31 -1.70 -2.55
CA PRO A 35 10.30 -2.47 -1.84
C PRO A 35 10.60 -2.48 -0.33
N VAL A 36 9.60 -2.17 0.48
CA VAL A 36 9.70 -2.24 1.95
C VAL A 36 8.88 -3.41 2.48
N PRO A 37 9.39 -4.16 3.48
CA PRO A 37 8.59 -5.18 4.15
C PRO A 37 7.60 -4.49 5.09
N MET A 38 6.31 -4.83 4.97
CA MET A 38 5.26 -4.37 5.86
C MET A 38 4.13 -5.39 5.96
N ASN A 39 3.32 -5.31 7.01
CA ASN A 39 2.17 -6.19 7.16
C ASN A 39 1.09 -5.87 6.09
N TYR A 40 0.44 -6.91 5.54
CA TYR A 40 -0.59 -6.73 4.50
C TYR A 40 -1.82 -5.96 5.00
N ASP A 41 -2.29 -6.25 6.23
CA ASP A 41 -3.43 -5.55 6.82
C ASP A 41 -3.11 -4.07 7.09
N ASP A 42 -1.92 -3.78 7.60
CA ASP A 42 -1.46 -2.40 7.78
C ASP A 42 -1.29 -1.67 6.44
N PHE A 43 -0.78 -2.36 5.41
CA PHE A 43 -0.70 -1.80 4.06
C PHE A 43 -2.10 -1.43 3.56
N ILE A 44 -3.06 -2.36 3.58
CA ILE A 44 -4.42 -2.09 3.08
C ILE A 44 -5.09 -0.99 3.89
N LYS A 45 -4.95 -1.01 5.22
CA LYS A 45 -5.53 0.00 6.10
C LYS A 45 -4.94 1.37 5.82
N ASN A 46 -3.63 1.53 5.74
CA ASN A 46 -3.00 2.83 5.48
C ASN A 46 -3.18 3.30 4.04
N PHE A 47 -3.00 2.40 3.06
CA PHE A 47 -3.13 2.70 1.64
C PHE A 47 -4.58 3.09 1.27
N ARG A 48 -5.59 2.47 1.89
CA ARG A 48 -7.00 2.89 1.78
C ARG A 48 -7.38 4.05 2.70
N SER A 49 -6.79 4.18 3.88
CA SER A 49 -7.13 5.28 4.81
C SER A 49 -6.54 6.62 4.37
N MET A 50 -5.38 6.63 3.70
CA MET A 50 -4.91 7.83 2.97
C MET A 50 -5.92 8.30 1.91
N SER A 51 -6.84 7.44 1.49
CA SER A 51 -7.95 7.76 0.57
C SER A 51 -9.23 8.24 1.30
N ASN A 52 -9.26 8.27 2.63
CA ASN A 52 -10.40 8.79 3.41
C ASN A 52 -10.08 10.07 4.19
N GLU A 53 -8.81 10.38 4.42
CA GLU A 53 -8.43 11.60 5.13
C GLU A 53 -8.52 12.86 4.25
N PHE A 54 -8.34 12.72 2.93
CA PHE A 54 -8.51 13.83 1.99
C PHE A 54 -9.99 14.22 1.77
N SER A 55 -10.93 13.27 1.84
CA SER A 55 -12.37 13.55 1.70
C SER A 55 -12.99 14.28 2.89
N ARG A 56 -12.30 14.35 4.04
CA ARG A 56 -12.79 15.11 5.21
C ARG A 56 -12.36 16.58 5.24
N LYS A 57 -11.40 17.00 4.40
CA LYS A 57 -10.92 18.39 4.36
C LYS A 57 -11.48 19.21 3.20
N ALA A 58 -12.36 18.63 2.40
CA ALA A 58 -13.00 19.25 1.24
C ALA A 58 -14.52 19.47 1.41
N ARG A 59 -15.01 19.67 2.64
CA ARG A 59 -16.42 20.01 2.91
C ARG A 59 -16.54 21.22 3.83
#